data_AF-A0A931PGQ5-F1
#
_entry.id   AF-A0A931PGQ5-F1
#
_cell.length_a   1.000
_cell.length_b   1.000
_cell.length_c   1.000
_cell.angle_alpha   90.00
_cell.angle_beta   90.00
_cell.angle_gamma   90.00
#
_symmetry.space_group_name_H-M   'P 1'
#
loop_
_entity.id
_entity.type
_entity.pdbx_description
1 polymer ?
#
loop_
_entity_poly.entity_id
_entity_poly.type
_entity_poly.pdbx_seq_one_letter_code
_entity_poly.pdbx_strand_id
1 'polypeptide(L)' 'MSLISQIDLVSKSSDELRGLLAAAFMAAAQAEPGSKAQFEAQALVEAIKFELAVRDHTL' A
#
# COMPACT_ATOMS: atom_id res chain seq x y z
N MET A 1 12.01 5.52 -11.11
CA MET A 1 11.43 4.68 -10.05
C MET A 1 10.03 4.30 -10.48
N SER A 2 9.68 3.02 -10.50
CA SER A 2 8.36 2.56 -10.94
C SER A 2 7.36 2.75 -9.79
N LEU A 3 6.23 3.43 -10.05
CA LEU A 3 5.06 3.34 -9.18
C LEU A 3 4.64 1.87 -9.13
N ILE A 4 4.41 1.34 -7.93
CA ILE A 4 3.65 0.09 -7.77
C ILE A 4 2.26 0.37 -8.36
N SER A 5 1.90 -0.35 -9.42
CA SER A 5 0.57 -0.25 -10.03
C SER A 5 -0.42 -1.12 -9.26
N GLN A 6 -1.72 -0.84 -9.34
CA GLN A 6 -2.75 -1.70 -8.72
C GLN A 6 -2.62 -3.17 -9.19
N ILE A 7 -2.17 -3.40 -10.41
CA ILE A 7 -1.96 -4.74 -10.99
C ILE A 7 -0.90 -5.52 -10.21
N ASP A 8 0.13 -4.83 -9.70
CA ASP A 8 1.18 -5.46 -8.89
C ASP A 8 0.65 -5.96 -7.54
N LEU A 9 -0.36 -5.29 -6.98
CA LEU A 9 -0.95 -5.65 -5.69
C LEU A 9 -1.85 -6.88 -5.77
N VAL A 10 -2.63 -7.04 -6.85
CA VAL A 10 -3.56 -8.19 -7.01
C VAL A 10 -2.80 -9.51 -7.12
N SER A 11 -1.57 -9.50 -7.66
CA SER A 11 -0.73 -10.70 -7.78
C SER A 11 -0.08 -11.17 -6.47
N LYS A 12 -0.07 -10.34 -5.43
CA LYS A 12 0.55 -10.64 -4.13
C LYS A 12 -0.34 -11.54 -3.29
N SER A 13 0.24 -12.35 -2.42
CA SER A 13 -0.48 -13.04 -1.33
C SER A 13 -0.91 -12.06 -0.23
N SER A 14 -1.88 -12.44 0.61
CA SER A 14 -2.33 -11.59 1.72
C SER A 14 -1.21 -11.29 2.75
N ASP A 15 -0.29 -12.24 2.97
CA ASP A 15 0.85 -12.01 3.86
C ASP A 15 1.88 -11.04 3.27
N GLU A 16 2.15 -11.14 1.97
CA GLU A 16 2.98 -10.14 1.27
C GLU A 16 2.34 -8.76 1.32
N LEU A 17 1.03 -8.65 1.13
CA LEU A 17 0.30 -7.38 1.23
C LEU A 17 0.39 -6.78 2.65
N ARG A 18 0.31 -7.59 3.71
CA ARG A 18 0.52 -7.13 5.09
C ARG A 18 1.95 -6.61 5.31
N GLY A 19 2.96 -7.28 4.75
CA GLY A 19 4.34 -6.80 4.78
C GLY A 19 4.52 -5.47 4.04
N LEU A 20 3.95 -5.35 2.84
CA LEU A 20 3.97 -4.11 2.06
C LEU A 20 3.21 -2.98 2.76
N LEU A 21 2.10 -3.28 3.44
CA LEU A 21 1.33 -2.30 4.21
C LEU A 21 2.19 -1.68 5.32
N ALA A 22 2.91 -2.51 6.09
CA ALA A 22 3.79 -2.04 7.14
C ALA A 22 4.91 -1.13 6.59
N ALA A 23 5.53 -1.52 5.46
CA ALA A 23 6.56 -0.73 4.81
C ALA A 23 6.03 0.62 4.28
N ALA A 24 4.87 0.61 3.61
CA ALA A 24 4.23 1.82 3.09
C ALA A 24 3.80 2.78 4.21
N PHE A 25 3.32 2.24 5.34
CA PHE A 25 2.95 3.04 6.50
C PHE A 25 4.18 3.73 7.14
N MET A 26 5.29 3.01 7.27
CA MET A 26 6.56 3.59 7.74
C MET A 26 7.09 4.66 6.79
N ALA A 27 7.00 4.43 5.48
CA ALA A 27 7.40 5.41 4.47
C ALA A 27 6.54 6.69 4.54
N ALA A 28 5.22 6.55 4.71
CA ALA A 28 4.31 7.70 4.87
C ALA A 28 4.59 8.50 6.15
N ALA A 29 4.98 7.82 7.24
CA ALA A 29 5.31 8.47 8.51
C ALA A 29 6.67 9.20 8.49
N GLN A 30 7.60 8.77 7.63
CA GLN A 30 8.92 9.39 7.49
C GLN A 30 8.96 10.48 6.42
N ALA A 31 7.97 10.55 5.54
CA ALA A 31 7.89 11.58 4.51
C ALA A 31 7.60 12.96 5.10
N GLU A 32 8.21 13.99 4.52
CA GLU A 32 7.95 15.38 4.90
C GLU A 32 6.44 15.71 4.74
N PRO A 33 5.80 16.32 5.75
CA PRO A 33 4.39 16.67 5.68
C PRO A 33 4.08 17.60 4.50
N GLY A 34 3.02 17.28 3.74
CA GLY A 34 2.61 18.02 2.55
C GLY A 34 3.46 17.72 1.31
N SER A 35 4.46 16.86 1.40
CA SER A 35 5.27 16.47 0.25
C SER A 35 4.54 15.49 -0.66
N LYS A 36 4.90 15.49 -1.95
CA LYS A 36 4.44 14.50 -2.93
C LYS A 36 4.69 13.07 -2.45
N ALA A 37 5.84 12.81 -1.82
CA ALA A 37 6.20 11.50 -1.30
C ALA A 37 5.26 11.03 -0.18
N GLN A 38 4.81 11.94 0.69
CA GLN A 38 3.81 11.61 1.72
C GLN A 38 2.50 11.18 1.06
N PHE A 39 2.00 11.94 0.08
CA PHE A 39 0.76 11.61 -0.63
C PHE A 39 0.86 10.30 -1.39
N GLU A 40 1.97 10.05 -2.08
CA GLU A 40 2.21 8.79 -2.80
C GLU A 40 2.24 7.59 -1.84
N ALA A 41 2.91 7.73 -0.70
CA ALA A 41 2.97 6.68 0.31
C ALA A 41 1.60 6.43 0.96
N GLN A 42 0.82 7.48 1.24
CA GLN A 42 -0.55 7.36 1.76
C GLN A 42 -1.48 6.67 0.74
N ALA A 43 -1.41 7.04 -0.53
CA ALA A 43 -2.20 6.40 -1.59
C ALA A 43 -1.87 4.90 -1.71
N LEU A 44 -0.60 4.52 -1.57
CA LEU A 44 -0.19 3.12 -1.56
C LEU A 44 -0.74 2.38 -0.34
N VAL A 45 -0.72 2.99 0.85
CA VAL A 45 -1.32 2.43 2.08
C VAL A 45 -2.82 2.16 1.86
N GLU A 46 -3.56 3.11 1.30
CA GLU A 46 -4.99 2.94 1.04
C GLU A 46 -5.28 1.85 0.01
N ALA A 47 -4.50 1.77 -1.07
CA ALA A 47 -4.65 0.74 -2.08
C ALA A 47 -4.43 -0.68 -1.50
N ILE A 48 -3.41 -0.86 -0.66
CA ILE A 48 -3.14 -2.15 -0.02
C ILE A 48 -4.23 -2.51 0.99
N LYS A 49 -4.72 -1.54 1.77
CA LYS A 49 -5.85 -1.75 2.70
C LYS A 49 -7.12 -2.18 1.97
N PHE A 50 -7.42 -1.54 0.85
CA PHE A 50 -8.58 -1.90 0.03
C PHE A 50 -8.47 -3.34 -0.48
N GLU A 51 -7.33 -3.71 -1.07
CA GLU A 51 -7.11 -5.07 -1.60
C GLU A 51 -7.22 -6.14 -0.51
N LEU A 52 -6.65 -5.90 0.68
CA LEU A 52 -6.79 -6.81 1.82
C LEU A 52 -8.26 -6.94 2.27
N ALA A 53 -9.00 -5.83 2.36
CA ALA A 53 -10.40 -5.84 2.75
C ALA A 53 -11.28 -6.58 1.74
N VAL A 54 -11.02 -6.42 0.44
CA VAL A 54 -11.73 -7.16 -0.62
C VAL A 54 -11.53 -8.67 -0.45
N ARG A 55 -10.29 -9.10 -0.18
CA ARG A 55 -9.96 -10.53 0.00
C ARG A 55 -10.63 -11.14 1.22
N ASP A 56 -10.59 -10.43 2.34
CA ASP A 56 -11.22 -10.85 3.59
C ASP A 56 -12.76 -10.98 3.45
N HIS A 57 -13.37 -10.28 2.50
CA HIS A 57 -14.81 -10.39 2.19
C HIS A 57 -15.16 -11.47 1.14
N THR A 58 -14.18 -11.96 0.38
CA THR A 58 -14.38 -12.99 -0.65
C THR A 58 -14.01 -14.41 -0.22
N LEU A 59 -13.34 -14.57 0.94
CA LEU A 59 -13.00 -15.85 1.57
C LEU A 59 -14.04 -16.23 2.63
#